data_AF-A0AAE3S9B0-F1
#
_entry.id   AF-A0AAE3S9B0-F1
#
_cell.length_a   1.000
_cell.length_b   1.000
_cell.length_c   1.000
_cell.angle_alpha   90.00
_cell.angle_beta   90.00
_cell.angle_gamma   90.00
#
_symmetry.space_group_name_H-M   'P 1'
#
loop_
_entity.id
_entity.type
_entity.pdbx_description
1 polymer ?
#
loop_
_entity_poly.entity_id
_entity_poly.type
_entity_poly.pdbx_seq_one_letter_code
_entity_poly.pdbx_strand_id
1 'polypeptide(L)' 'LDRTEFESLTRQEVQIQGPDGLFYILDYQMIETPDGWQINGVQVIPAPDVFS' A
#
# COMPACT_ATOMS: atom_id res chain seq x y z
N LEU A 1 -1.70 -9.82 0.24
CA LEU A 1 -2.49 -8.58 0.16
C LEU A 1 -3.06 -8.42 1.53
N ASP A 2 -2.46 -7.52 2.27
CA ASP A 2 -2.62 -7.43 3.70
C ASP A 2 -3.41 -6.16 3.97
N ARG A 3 -4.51 -6.32 4.73
CA ARG A 3 -5.48 -5.26 4.97
C ARG A 3 -5.64 -5.05 6.46
N THR A 4 -5.59 -3.80 6.89
CA THR A 4 -5.90 -3.40 8.26
C THR A 4 -6.94 -2.29 8.24
N GLU A 5 -7.98 -2.42 9.07
CA GLU A 5 -9.12 -1.51 9.10
C GLU A 5 -9.15 -0.78 10.45
N PHE A 6 -9.17 0.55 10.43
CA PHE A 6 -9.32 1.42 11.61
C PHE A 6 -10.43 2.43 11.35
N GLU A 7 -11.57 2.33 12.04
CA GLU A 7 -12.74 3.22 11.94
C GLU A 7 -13.14 3.67 10.52
N SER A 8 -12.44 4.67 9.95
CA SER A 8 -12.69 5.24 8.63
C SER A 8 -11.50 5.12 7.64
N LEU A 9 -10.39 4.51 8.07
CA LEU A 9 -9.15 4.37 7.33
C LEU A 9 -8.84 2.88 7.11
N THR A 10 -8.78 2.48 5.85
CA THR A 10 -8.33 1.15 5.44
C THR A 10 -6.91 1.27 4.91
N ARG A 11 -6.00 0.51 5.50
CA ARG A 11 -4.63 0.35 5.00
C ARG A 11 -4.55 -0.91 4.14
N GLN A 12 -3.93 -0.81 2.97
CA GLN A 12 -3.73 -1.92 2.07
C GLN A 12 -2.28 -1.97 1.55
N GLU A 13 -1.61 -3.09 1.76
CA GLU A 13 -0.27 -3.34 1.24
C GLU A 13 -0.31 -4.15 -0.05
N VAL A 14 0.35 -3.62 -1.09
CA VAL A 14 0.47 -4.22 -2.40
C VAL A 14 1.94 -4.34 -2.76
N GLN A 15 2.40 -5.57 -2.99
CA GLN A 15 3.74 -5.82 -3.51
C GLN A 15 3.70 -5.79 -5.05
N ILE A 16 4.64 -5.06 -5.65
CA ILE A 16 4.84 -5.01 -7.10
C ILE A 16 6.29 -5.32 -7.44
N GLN A 17 6.54 -5.85 -8.64
CA GLN A 17 7.87 -5.99 -9.21
C GLN A 17 8.13 -4.87 -10.22
N GLY A 18 9.22 -4.14 -10.04
CA GLY A 18 9.69 -3.11 -10.95
C GLY A 18 10.35 -3.68 -12.21
N PRO A 19 10.57 -2.84 -13.24
CA PRO A 19 11.23 -3.25 -14.49
C PRO A 19 12.71 -3.64 -14.31
N ASP A 20 13.33 -3.19 -13.23
CA ASP A 20 14.67 -3.59 -12.77
C ASP A 20 14.69 -4.93 -12.02
N GLY A 21 13.52 -5.55 -11.83
CA GLY A 21 13.35 -6.82 -11.11
C GLY A 21 13.26 -6.69 -9.61
N LEU A 22 13.38 -5.47 -9.04
CA LEU A 22 13.25 -5.21 -7.62
C LEU A 22 11.79 -5.23 -7.17
N PHE A 23 11.54 -5.62 -5.93
CA PHE A 23 10.21 -5.54 -5.34
C PHE A 23 10.02 -4.23 -4.59
N TYR A 24 8.81 -3.69 -4.68
CA TYR A 24 8.36 -2.53 -3.91
C TYR A 24 7.07 -2.87 -3.20
N ILE A 25 6.87 -2.30 -2.02
CA ILE A 25 5.58 -2.34 -1.33
C ILE A 25 4.94 -0.97 -1.46
N LEU A 26 3.71 -0.93 -1.95
CA LEU A 26 2.85 0.23 -1.95
C LEU A 26 1.91 0.12 -0.75
N ASP A 27 1.98 1.09 0.14
CA ASP A 27 1.09 1.24 1.27
C ASP A 27 0.02 2.28 0.92
N TYR A 28 -1.19 1.78 0.65
CA TYR A 28 -2.36 2.60 0.34
C TYR A 28 -3.17 2.87 1.59
N GLN A 29 -3.49 4.13 1.81
CA GLN A 29 -4.53 4.55 2.74
C GLN A 29 -5.79 4.88 1.95
N MET A 30 -6.88 4.20 2.27
CA MET A 30 -8.18 4.34 1.65
C MET A 30 -9.16 4.88 2.68
N ILE A 31 -10.05 5.77 2.24
CA ILE A 31 -11.19 6.25 3.04
C ILE A 31 -12.49 5.97 2.29
N GLU A 32 -13.53 5.59 3.03
CA GLU A 32 -14.86 5.40 2.47
C GLU A 32 -15.61 6.74 2.45
N THR A 33 -16.12 7.12 1.28
CA THR A 33 -16.91 8.35 1.07
C THR A 33 -18.27 7.99 0.49
N PRO A 34 -19.26 8.91 0.49
CA PRO A 34 -20.56 8.67 -0.14
C PRO A 34 -20.46 8.29 -1.64
N ASP A 35 -19.40 8.74 -2.32
CA ASP A 35 -19.13 8.45 -3.74
C ASP A 35 -18.29 7.16 -3.93
N GLY A 36 -18.00 6.43 -2.84
CA GLY A 36 -17.21 5.21 -2.82
C GLY A 36 -15.83 5.38 -2.17
N TRP A 37 -14.96 4.40 -2.38
CA TRP A 37 -13.60 4.37 -1.83
C TRP A 37 -12.68 5.36 -2.55
N GLN A 38 -11.98 6.18 -1.78
CA GLN A 38 -11.00 7.13 -2.31
C GLN A 38 -9.62 6.88 -1.69
N ILE A 39 -8.58 7.19 -2.47
CA ILE A 39 -7.20 7.14 -1.99
C ILE A 39 -6.97 8.39 -1.14
N ASN A 40 -6.70 8.18 0.15
CA ASN A 40 -6.27 9.23 1.07
C ASN A 40 -4.77 9.49 0.97
N GLY A 41 -3.97 8.44 0.72
CA GLY A 41 -2.53 8.56 0.57
C GLY A 41 -1.88 7.30 0.01
N VAL A 42 -0.69 7.48 -0.56
CA VAL A 42 0.17 6.39 -1.06
C VAL A 42 1.58 6.62 -0.55
N GLN A 43 2.19 5.59 0.01
CA GLN A 43 3.61 5.56 0.36
C GLN A 43 4.29 4.40 -0.34
N VAL A 44 5.49 4.64 -0.89
CA VAL A 44 6.35 3.59 -1.41
C VAL A 44 7.29 3.18 -0.30
N ILE A 45 7.18 1.94 0.15
CA ILE A 45 8.12 1.33 1.07
C ILE A 45 9.13 0.58 0.19
N PRO A 46 10.39 1.06 0.09
CA PRO A 46 11.42 0.29 -0.58
C PRO A 46 11.54 -1.07 0.13
N ALA A 47 11.70 -2.16 -0.63
CA ALA A 47 11.94 -3.45 -0.02
C ALA A 47 13.12 -3.31 0.96
N PRO A 48 13.04 -3.90 2.16
CA PRO A 48 14.17 -3.89 3.07
C PRO A 48 15.39 -4.41 2.30
N ASP A 49 16.52 -3.72 2.44
CA ASP A 49 17.83 -4.24 2.02
C ASP A 49 18.11 -5.49 2.86
N VAL A 50 17.47 -6.61 2.50
CA VAL A 50 17.89 -7.92 3.00
C VAL A 50 19.14 -8.26 2.21
N PHE A 51 20.27 -7.70 2.64
CA PHE A 51 21.56 -8.25 2.27
C PHE A 51 21.58 -9.69 2.79
N SER A 52 21.49 -10.64 1.85
CA SER A 52 21.73 -12.05 2.12
C SER A 52 23.19 -12.31 2.45
#